data_AF-A0A3R8QIH5-F1
#
_entry.id   AF-A0A3R8QIH5-F1
#
_cell.length_a   1.000
_cell.length_b   1.000
_cell.length_c   1.000
_cell.angle_alpha   90.00
_cell.angle_beta   90.00
_cell.angle_gamma   90.00
#
_symmetry.space_group_name_H-M   'P 1'
#
loop_
_entity.id
_entity.type
_entity.pdbx_description
1 polymer ?
#
loop_
_entity_poly.entity_id
_entity_poly.type
_entity_poly.pdbx_seq_one_letter_code
_entity_poly.pdbx_strand_id
1 'polypeptide(L)'
;MSMAVYPAPLCWISTDTPGPQLAAALRAEHRRSGLWPLLLCDSDETFGERCTVGVTAPEPLEHIDRWRVHDVMARIWDGLVQADDELGPAYDLDVLAPFDYTCPGPAKAGNLLADPDVLANQQLPKLVDEDTRLALVPVKRGADVLTVLGWSGAANHVSRTAGLSAMARSWEERFGARILRLGPDRLDMSVAAPPQTTEHAAAVAAEHWTFCPDRILQETGSISAYAAEIRGRRTWSFWWD
;
A
#
# COMPACT_ATOMS: atom_id res chain seq x y z
N MET A 1 -0.54 -24.68 -37.82
CA MET A 1 0.48 -23.81 -37.19
C MET A 1 -0.19 -23.17 -35.99
N SER A 2 0.06 -23.70 -34.78
CA SER A 2 -0.49 -23.14 -33.55
C SER A 2 0.29 -21.85 -33.25
N MET A 3 -0.37 -20.69 -33.25
CA MET A 3 0.23 -19.49 -32.68
C MET A 3 0.37 -19.73 -31.19
N ALA A 4 1.61 -19.85 -30.71
CA ALA A 4 1.88 -19.79 -29.29
C ALA A 4 1.37 -18.44 -28.78
N VAL A 5 0.27 -18.47 -28.01
CA VAL A 5 -0.21 -17.30 -27.29
C VAL A 5 0.77 -17.14 -26.13
N TYR A 6 1.76 -16.27 -26.31
CA TYR A 6 2.59 -15.84 -25.19
C TYR A 6 1.68 -15.10 -24.20
N PRO A 7 1.77 -15.40 -22.89
CA PRO A 7 1.02 -14.62 -21.90
C PRO A 7 1.46 -13.16 -22.00
N ALA A 8 0.51 -12.24 -21.88
CA ALA A 8 0.81 -10.81 -21.82
C ALA A 8 1.75 -10.54 -20.63
N PRO A 9 2.73 -9.63 -20.76
CA PRO A 9 3.66 -9.33 -19.67
C PRO A 9 2.93 -8.73 -18.46
N LEU A 10 3.40 -9.05 -17.25
CA LEU A 10 2.87 -8.50 -16.00
C LEU A 10 3.14 -7.00 -15.86
N CYS A 11 4.32 -6.55 -16.29
CA CYS A 11 4.68 -5.14 -16.41
C CYS A 11 5.90 -4.99 -17.33
N TRP A 12 6.26 -3.76 -17.66
CA TRP A 12 7.52 -3.40 -18.32
C TRP A 12 8.35 -2.54 -17.38
N ILE A 13 9.64 -2.84 -17.24
CA ILE A 13 10.53 -2.16 -16.29
C ILE A 13 11.65 -1.45 -17.07
N SER A 14 11.94 -0.20 -16.71
CA SER A 14 13.05 0.56 -17.28
C SER A 14 14.39 -0.03 -16.88
N THR A 15 15.41 0.13 -17.73
CA THR A 15 16.79 -0.23 -17.39
C THR A 15 17.45 0.84 -16.54
N ASP A 16 17.16 2.11 -16.82
CA ASP A 16 17.75 3.26 -16.14
C ASP A 16 16.82 3.82 -15.07
N THR A 17 17.41 4.58 -14.15
CA THR A 17 16.69 5.41 -13.18
C THR A 17 15.77 6.40 -13.89
N PRO A 18 14.47 6.43 -13.56
CA PRO A 18 13.54 7.35 -14.22
C PRO A 18 13.72 8.78 -13.72
N GLY A 19 13.61 9.75 -14.64
CA GLY A 19 13.37 11.14 -14.23
C GLY A 19 11.97 11.29 -13.60
N PRO A 20 11.80 12.02 -12.47
CA PRO A 20 10.48 12.24 -11.86
C PRO A 20 9.43 12.81 -12.83
N GLN A 21 9.86 13.63 -13.79
CA GLN A 21 9.00 14.24 -14.82
C GLN A 21 8.44 13.19 -15.80
N LEU A 22 9.21 12.15 -16.12
CA LEU A 22 8.75 11.06 -16.98
C LEU A 22 7.63 10.27 -16.30
N ALA A 23 7.83 9.90 -15.04
CA ALA A 23 6.80 9.19 -14.26
C ALA A 23 5.53 10.03 -14.11
N ALA A 24 5.65 11.35 -13.90
CA ALA A 24 4.52 12.27 -13.86
C ALA A 24 3.76 12.34 -15.21
N ALA A 25 4.48 12.43 -16.33
CA ALA A 25 3.89 12.44 -17.67
C ALA A 25 3.15 11.13 -17.98
N LEU A 26 3.74 9.99 -17.63
CA LEU A 26 3.11 8.68 -17.81
C LEU A 26 1.85 8.53 -16.95
N ARG A 27 1.83 9.13 -15.74
CA ARG A 27 0.65 9.11 -14.86
C ARG A 27 -0.49 9.92 -15.46
N ALA A 28 -0.20 11.06 -16.08
CA ALA A 28 -1.20 11.85 -16.80
C ALA A 28 -1.80 11.08 -17.99
N GLU A 29 -0.99 10.27 -18.68
CA GLU A 29 -1.42 9.45 -19.83
C GLU A 29 -2.08 8.12 -19.43
N HIS A 30 -2.03 7.72 -18.17
CA HIS A 30 -2.49 6.43 -17.67
C HIS A 30 -3.91 6.08 -18.10
N ARG A 31 -4.85 7.02 -18.03
CA ARG A 31 -6.25 6.77 -18.42
C ARG A 31 -6.40 6.37 -19.88
N ARG A 32 -5.48 6.81 -20.73
CA ARG A 32 -5.45 6.50 -22.17
C ARG A 32 -4.63 5.25 -22.47
N SER A 33 -3.48 5.09 -21.81
CA SER A 33 -2.58 3.95 -22.04
C SER A 33 -3.02 2.66 -21.34
N GLY A 34 -3.74 2.77 -20.22
CA GLY A 34 -4.00 1.67 -19.31
C GLY A 34 -2.76 1.22 -18.52
N LEU A 35 -1.68 1.99 -18.53
CA LEU A 35 -0.40 1.64 -17.91
C LEU A 35 -0.07 2.58 -16.75
N TRP A 36 -0.10 2.06 -15.52
CA TRP A 36 0.20 2.81 -14.32
C TRP A 36 1.71 2.88 -14.09
N PRO A 37 2.30 4.09 -13.95
CA PRO A 37 3.71 4.23 -13.60
C PRO A 37 3.92 3.95 -12.11
N LEU A 38 4.81 3.02 -11.81
CA LEU A 38 5.16 2.61 -10.46
C LEU A 38 6.69 2.60 -10.31
N LEU A 39 7.21 3.26 -9.27
CA LEU A 39 8.62 3.14 -8.94
C LEU A 39 8.85 1.78 -8.28
N LEU A 40 9.91 1.09 -8.70
CA LEU A 40 10.42 -0.10 -8.04
C LEU A 40 11.77 0.25 -7.45
N CYS A 41 11.99 -0.06 -6.17
CA CYS A 41 13.31 0.04 -5.56
C CYS A 41 13.72 -1.33 -5.05
N ASP A 42 14.92 -1.76 -5.40
CA ASP A 42 15.50 -2.99 -4.87
C ASP A 42 16.84 -2.62 -4.26
N SER A 43 16.80 -2.09 -3.03
CA SER A 43 17.99 -1.55 -2.38
C SER A 43 18.98 -2.64 -1.95
N ASP A 44 18.62 -3.93 -2.05
CA ASP A 44 19.51 -5.04 -1.67
C ASP A 44 19.43 -6.31 -2.55
N GLU A 45 18.51 -6.44 -3.52
CA GLU A 45 18.47 -7.63 -4.37
C GLU A 45 18.37 -7.29 -5.86
N THR A 46 19.54 -7.25 -6.50
CA THR A 46 19.72 -7.29 -7.94
C THR A 46 18.82 -8.36 -8.57
N PHE A 47 17.64 -8.00 -9.09
CA PHE A 47 16.69 -8.84 -9.85
C PHE A 47 16.83 -10.35 -9.57
N GLY A 48 16.29 -10.79 -8.43
CA GLY A 48 16.48 -12.15 -7.91
C GLY A 48 15.25 -12.71 -7.17
N GLU A 49 15.50 -13.67 -6.28
CA GLU A 49 14.47 -14.46 -5.57
C GLU A 49 13.53 -13.63 -4.66
N ARG A 50 13.86 -12.36 -4.35
CA ARG A 50 12.95 -11.37 -3.72
C ARG A 50 12.51 -10.22 -4.65
N CYS A 51 12.38 -10.48 -5.94
CA CYS A 51 11.82 -9.53 -6.90
C CYS A 51 10.50 -8.91 -6.38
N THR A 52 10.39 -7.58 -6.42
CA THR A 52 9.14 -6.87 -6.09
C THR A 52 7.96 -7.28 -7.00
N VAL A 53 8.26 -7.88 -8.17
CA VAL A 53 7.29 -8.31 -9.17
C VAL A 53 7.37 -9.81 -9.41
N GLY A 54 6.24 -10.51 -9.35
CA GLY A 54 6.11 -11.87 -9.84
C GLY A 54 6.71 -12.97 -8.97
N VAL A 55 7.13 -12.67 -7.73
CA VAL A 55 7.58 -13.68 -6.76
C VAL A 55 6.45 -14.62 -6.38
N THR A 56 5.23 -14.09 -6.21
CA THR A 56 4.02 -14.89 -6.06
C THR A 56 3.21 -14.85 -7.33
N ALA A 57 2.47 -15.93 -7.61
CA ALA A 57 1.52 -15.97 -8.71
C ALA A 57 0.51 -14.81 -8.57
N PRO A 58 0.37 -13.95 -9.59
CA PRO A 58 -0.63 -12.89 -9.59
C PRO A 58 -2.04 -13.43 -9.39
N GLU A 59 -2.89 -12.68 -8.70
CA GLU A 59 -4.30 -13.03 -8.55
C GLU A 59 -5.16 -12.24 -9.56
N PRO A 60 -6.30 -12.81 -10.00
CA PRO A 60 -7.27 -12.09 -10.83
C PRO A 60 -7.80 -10.83 -10.13
N LEU A 61 -7.99 -9.75 -10.90
CA LEU A 61 -8.51 -8.47 -10.39
C LEU A 61 -9.88 -8.62 -9.69
N GLU A 62 -10.70 -9.56 -10.16
CA GLU A 62 -12.03 -9.84 -9.63
C GLU A 62 -11.97 -10.36 -8.18
N HIS A 63 -10.81 -10.84 -7.72
CA HIS A 63 -10.61 -11.19 -6.32
C HIS A 63 -10.65 -9.97 -5.41
N ILE A 64 -10.21 -8.81 -5.88
CA ILE A 64 -10.27 -7.56 -5.11
C ILE A 64 -11.73 -7.15 -4.88
N ASP A 65 -12.60 -7.35 -5.88
CA ASP A 65 -14.01 -6.94 -5.82
C ASP A 65 -14.85 -7.72 -4.79
N ARG A 66 -14.35 -8.89 -4.38
CA ARG A 66 -14.96 -9.73 -3.33
C ARG A 66 -14.78 -9.16 -1.93
N TRP A 67 -13.83 -8.24 -1.76
CA TRP A 67 -13.51 -7.68 -0.46
C TRP A 67 -14.21 -6.34 -0.25
N ARG A 68 -14.81 -6.17 0.93
CA ARG A 68 -15.20 -4.86 1.46
C ARG A 68 -14.16 -4.46 2.48
N VAL A 69 -13.71 -3.21 2.43
CA VAL A 69 -12.66 -2.69 3.32
C VAL A 69 -12.98 -2.90 4.80
N HIS A 70 -14.25 -2.77 5.19
CA HIS A 70 -14.71 -3.03 6.55
C HIS A 70 -14.45 -4.48 6.97
N ASP A 71 -14.77 -5.45 6.11
CA ASP A 71 -14.63 -6.88 6.42
C ASP A 71 -13.17 -7.31 6.43
N VAL A 72 -12.34 -6.74 5.54
CA VAL A 72 -10.89 -6.95 5.55
C VAL A 72 -10.30 -6.46 6.87
N MET A 73 -10.62 -5.21 7.25
CA MET A 73 -10.11 -4.61 8.47
C MET A 73 -10.58 -5.37 9.70
N ALA A 74 -11.87 -5.70 9.80
CA ALA A 74 -12.41 -6.46 10.93
C ALA A 74 -11.75 -7.84 11.06
N ARG A 75 -11.56 -8.56 9.95
CA ARG A 75 -10.95 -9.88 9.95
C ARG A 75 -9.48 -9.85 10.40
N ILE A 76 -8.70 -8.91 9.89
CA ILE A 76 -7.28 -8.80 10.24
C ILE A 76 -7.15 -8.27 11.68
N TRP A 77 -7.96 -7.28 12.07
CA TRP A 77 -7.97 -6.76 13.44
C TRP A 77 -8.24 -7.88 14.45
N ASP A 78 -9.29 -8.68 14.23
CA ASP A 78 -9.60 -9.84 15.08
C ASP A 78 -8.40 -10.79 15.12
N GLY A 79 -7.85 -11.19 13.97
CA GLY A 79 -6.66 -12.05 13.92
C GLY A 79 -5.42 -11.49 14.63
N LEU A 80 -5.25 -10.16 14.67
CA LEU A 80 -4.14 -9.51 15.36
C LEU A 80 -4.35 -9.41 16.87
N VAL A 81 -5.60 -9.28 17.36
CA VAL A 81 -5.85 -9.15 18.81
C VAL A 81 -6.04 -10.48 19.52
N GLN A 82 -6.47 -11.53 18.81
CA GLN A 82 -6.52 -12.89 19.35
C GLN A 82 -5.09 -13.41 19.52
N ALA A 83 -4.71 -13.90 20.71
CA ALA A 83 -3.63 -14.90 20.80
C ALA A 83 -4.24 -16.30 20.98
N ASP A 84 -3.37 -17.30 21.07
CA ASP A 84 -3.78 -18.64 21.49
C ASP A 84 -4.54 -18.56 22.83
N ASP A 85 -5.58 -19.37 23.01
CA ASP A 85 -6.55 -19.29 24.12
C ASP A 85 -5.88 -19.37 25.51
N GLU A 86 -4.65 -19.89 25.57
CA GLU A 86 -3.85 -20.03 26.79
C GLU A 86 -2.89 -18.85 27.08
N LEU A 87 -2.67 -17.94 26.12
CA LEU A 87 -1.62 -16.90 26.16
C LEU A 87 -2.14 -15.45 26.32
N GLY A 88 -3.47 -15.24 26.35
CA GLY A 88 -4.06 -13.89 26.44
C GLY A 88 -4.23 -13.22 25.07
N PRO A 89 -4.50 -11.90 24.96
CA PRO A 89 -4.51 -11.20 23.67
C PRO A 89 -3.09 -11.01 23.14
N ALA A 90 -2.92 -11.02 21.81
CA ALA A 90 -1.57 -10.96 21.22
C ALA A 90 -0.90 -9.59 21.40
N TYR A 91 -1.69 -8.54 21.67
CA TYR A 91 -1.21 -7.20 21.99
C TYR A 91 -1.99 -6.57 23.15
N ASP A 92 -1.27 -5.82 23.99
CA ASP A 92 -1.86 -5.09 25.12
C ASP A 92 -2.70 -3.89 24.66
N LEU A 93 -3.69 -3.49 25.48
CA LEU A 93 -4.55 -2.32 25.24
C LEU A 93 -3.77 -1.02 25.07
N ASP A 94 -2.58 -0.89 25.66
CA ASP A 94 -1.73 0.29 25.51
C ASP A 94 -1.24 0.48 24.06
N VAL A 95 -1.06 -0.61 23.32
CA VAL A 95 -0.74 -0.58 21.88
C VAL A 95 -1.96 -0.10 21.09
N LEU A 96 -3.16 -0.57 21.46
CA LEU A 96 -4.41 -0.31 20.75
C LEU A 96 -5.01 1.07 21.04
N ALA A 97 -4.58 1.74 22.12
CA ALA A 97 -5.10 3.03 22.53
C ALA A 97 -5.12 4.05 21.36
N PRO A 98 -6.25 4.76 21.11
CA PRO A 98 -7.41 4.91 22.00
C PRO A 98 -8.53 3.86 21.81
N PHE A 99 -8.28 2.81 21.05
CA PHE A 99 -9.26 1.74 20.78
C PHE A 99 -9.08 0.56 21.75
N ASP A 100 -9.96 -0.42 21.61
CA ASP A 100 -9.92 -1.68 22.35
C ASP A 100 -9.88 -2.87 21.36
N TYR A 101 -10.16 -4.07 21.83
CA TYR A 101 -10.15 -5.27 20.98
C TYR A 101 -11.25 -5.27 19.89
N THR A 102 -12.18 -4.32 19.93
CA THR A 102 -13.19 -4.12 18.89
C THR A 102 -12.64 -3.26 17.76
N CYS A 103 -12.66 -3.80 16.55
CA CYS A 103 -12.25 -3.06 15.36
C CYS A 103 -13.08 -1.77 15.20
N PRO A 104 -12.45 -0.58 15.12
CA PRO A 104 -13.17 0.69 14.98
C PRO A 104 -13.76 0.89 13.58
N GLY A 105 -13.38 0.02 12.63
CA GLY A 105 -13.75 0.11 11.22
C GLY A 105 -13.01 1.23 10.48
N PRO A 106 -13.26 1.35 9.16
CA PRO A 106 -12.55 2.30 8.31
C PRO A 106 -12.87 3.76 8.71
N ALA A 107 -11.84 4.60 8.75
CA ALA A 107 -11.96 6.02 9.00
C ALA A 107 -12.85 6.72 7.95
N LYS A 108 -13.43 7.85 8.32
CA LYS A 108 -14.12 8.72 7.36
C LYS A 108 -13.13 9.29 6.35
N ALA A 109 -13.64 9.63 5.16
CA ALA A 109 -12.87 10.31 4.12
C ALA A 109 -12.29 11.63 4.64
N GLY A 110 -11.10 11.98 4.14
CA GLY A 110 -10.47 13.27 4.41
C GLY A 110 -10.94 14.35 3.43
N ASN A 111 -10.52 15.58 3.67
CA ASN A 111 -10.70 16.69 2.74
C ASN A 111 -9.50 16.79 1.80
N LEU A 112 -9.74 16.64 0.49
CA LEU A 112 -8.69 16.79 -0.53
C LEU A 112 -8.06 18.18 -0.45
N LEU A 113 -6.74 18.23 -0.33
CA LEU A 113 -5.97 19.46 -0.35
C LEU A 113 -5.73 19.97 -1.77
N ALA A 114 -5.63 19.06 -2.74
CA ALA A 114 -5.49 19.33 -4.16
C ALA A 114 -5.78 18.05 -4.96
N ASP A 115 -5.61 18.11 -6.28
CA ASP A 115 -5.66 16.93 -7.14
C ASP A 115 -4.66 15.84 -6.66
N PRO A 116 -5.11 14.58 -6.48
CA PRO A 116 -4.26 13.51 -6.02
C PRO A 116 -3.03 13.23 -6.88
N ASP A 117 -3.15 13.30 -8.20
CA ASP A 117 -2.05 12.98 -9.11
C ASP A 117 -1.02 14.11 -9.11
N VAL A 118 -1.46 15.37 -8.96
CA VAL A 118 -0.54 16.50 -8.73
C VAL A 118 0.27 16.31 -7.45
N LEU A 119 -0.37 15.92 -6.34
CA LEU A 119 0.33 15.72 -5.06
C LEU A 119 1.24 14.50 -5.05
N ALA A 120 0.83 13.42 -5.74
CA ALA A 120 1.66 12.27 -6.02
C ALA A 120 2.95 12.66 -6.74
N ASN A 121 2.83 13.44 -7.82
CA ASN A 121 3.97 13.86 -8.62
C ASN A 121 4.95 14.75 -7.83
N GLN A 122 4.47 15.53 -6.86
CA GLN A 122 5.32 16.32 -5.97
C GLN A 122 6.16 15.46 -5.01
N GLN A 123 5.75 14.23 -4.71
CA GLN A 123 6.52 13.35 -3.82
C GLN A 123 7.59 12.54 -4.58
N LEU A 124 7.45 12.34 -5.89
CA LEU A 124 8.35 11.50 -6.69
C LEU A 124 9.84 11.84 -6.53
N PRO A 125 10.28 13.12 -6.53
CA PRO A 125 11.71 13.44 -6.40
C PRO A 125 12.36 12.94 -5.10
N LYS A 126 11.57 12.68 -4.05
CA LYS A 126 12.07 12.17 -2.76
C LYS A 126 12.24 10.65 -2.75
N LEU A 127 11.70 9.96 -3.75
CA LEU A 127 11.62 8.50 -3.83
C LEU A 127 12.49 7.91 -4.93
N VAL A 128 13.19 8.75 -5.70
CA VAL A 128 14.03 8.36 -6.83
C VAL A 128 15.49 8.52 -6.45
N ASP A 129 16.21 7.41 -6.53
CA ASP A 129 17.66 7.27 -6.37
C ASP A 129 18.23 6.36 -7.47
N GLU A 130 19.53 6.06 -7.41
CA GLU A 130 20.23 5.26 -8.41
C GLU A 130 19.70 3.82 -8.55
N ASP A 131 19.10 3.27 -7.50
CA ASP A 131 18.56 1.91 -7.46
C ASP A 131 17.08 1.85 -7.85
N THR A 132 16.46 3.00 -8.07
CA THR A 132 15.06 3.08 -8.49
C THR A 132 14.91 2.75 -9.98
N ARG A 133 13.89 1.95 -10.33
CA ARG A 133 13.43 1.69 -11.70
C ARG A 133 11.96 2.10 -11.86
N LEU A 134 11.54 2.27 -13.11
CA LEU A 134 10.14 2.57 -13.44
C LEU A 134 9.48 1.35 -14.07
N ALA A 135 8.41 0.87 -13.43
CA ALA A 135 7.50 -0.09 -14.00
C ALA A 135 6.28 0.61 -14.65
N LEU A 136 5.82 0.04 -15.76
CA LEU A 136 4.52 0.31 -16.36
C LEU A 136 3.63 -0.91 -16.15
N VAL A 137 2.61 -0.77 -15.31
CA VAL A 137 1.74 -1.88 -14.88
C VAL A 137 0.38 -1.78 -15.60
N PRO A 138 -0.11 -2.82 -16.29
CA PRO A 138 -1.35 -2.79 -17.05
C PRO A 138 -2.59 -2.88 -16.13
N VAL A 139 -2.86 -1.82 -15.37
CA VAL A 139 -4.01 -1.69 -14.47
C VAL A 139 -4.77 -0.41 -14.75
N LYS A 140 -6.09 -0.42 -14.59
CA LYS A 140 -6.93 0.80 -14.72
C LYS A 140 -6.90 1.68 -13.46
N ARG A 141 -6.37 1.16 -12.37
CA ARG A 141 -6.37 1.78 -11.04
C ARG A 141 -5.05 1.46 -10.33
N GLY A 142 -4.41 2.47 -9.75
CA GLY A 142 -3.09 2.34 -9.13
C GLY A 142 -3.07 1.42 -7.91
N ALA A 143 -4.14 1.38 -7.12
CA ALA A 143 -4.27 0.49 -5.96
C ALA A 143 -4.22 -1.01 -6.31
N ASP A 144 -4.46 -1.37 -7.58
CA ASP A 144 -4.55 -2.78 -7.99
C ASP A 144 -3.17 -3.42 -8.23
N VAL A 145 -2.10 -2.63 -8.22
CA VAL A 145 -0.74 -3.09 -8.54
C VAL A 145 -0.27 -4.20 -7.60
N LEU A 146 -0.64 -4.17 -6.32
CA LEU A 146 -0.21 -5.20 -5.34
C LEU A 146 -0.68 -6.59 -5.77
N THR A 147 -1.92 -6.68 -6.27
CA THR A 147 -2.53 -7.93 -6.71
C THR A 147 -2.07 -8.38 -8.08
N VAL A 148 -2.02 -7.46 -9.05
CA VAL A 148 -1.64 -7.79 -10.44
C VAL A 148 -0.16 -8.14 -10.57
N LEU A 149 0.70 -7.57 -9.71
CA LEU A 149 2.11 -7.92 -9.69
C LEU A 149 2.42 -9.17 -8.85
N GLY A 150 1.46 -9.69 -8.09
CA GLY A 150 1.72 -10.78 -7.13
C GLY A 150 2.77 -10.37 -6.08
N TRP A 151 2.70 -9.13 -5.60
CA TRP A 151 3.68 -8.58 -4.66
C TRP A 151 3.64 -9.33 -3.33
N SER A 152 4.79 -9.76 -2.82
CA SER A 152 4.88 -10.60 -1.61
C SER A 152 5.43 -9.86 -0.39
N GLY A 153 5.58 -8.55 -0.45
CA GLY A 153 6.27 -7.80 0.62
C GLY A 153 5.56 -7.77 1.97
N ALA A 154 4.30 -8.20 2.04
CA ALA A 154 3.56 -8.37 3.29
C ALA A 154 3.27 -9.84 3.61
N ALA A 155 4.06 -10.79 3.08
CA ALA A 155 3.78 -12.24 3.17
C ALA A 155 3.72 -12.80 4.61
N ASN A 156 4.47 -12.20 5.54
CA ASN A 156 4.43 -12.59 6.96
C ASN A 156 3.17 -12.09 7.68
N HIS A 157 2.45 -11.12 7.08
CA HIS A 157 1.23 -10.54 7.65
C HIS A 157 -0.04 -11.08 6.97
N VAL A 158 -0.04 -11.14 5.64
CA VAL A 158 -1.17 -11.65 4.85
C VAL A 158 -0.70 -12.60 3.75
N SER A 159 -1.44 -13.69 3.56
CA SER A 159 -1.12 -14.70 2.55
C SER A 159 -1.56 -14.34 1.13
N ARG A 160 -2.37 -13.28 0.96
CA ARG A 160 -2.93 -12.84 -0.33
C ARG A 160 -3.08 -11.32 -0.38
N THR A 161 -2.81 -10.74 -1.54
CA THR A 161 -2.76 -9.27 -1.72
C THR A 161 -4.11 -8.65 -2.07
N ALA A 162 -5.10 -9.43 -2.48
CA ALA A 162 -6.41 -8.90 -2.85
C ALA A 162 -7.07 -8.06 -1.74
N GLY A 163 -6.90 -8.46 -0.47
CA GLY A 163 -7.36 -7.69 0.69
C GLY A 163 -6.62 -6.36 0.86
N LEU A 164 -5.29 -6.36 0.70
CA LEU A 164 -4.48 -5.13 0.75
C LEU A 164 -4.84 -4.17 -0.38
N SER A 165 -5.01 -4.67 -1.61
CA SER A 165 -5.49 -3.86 -2.73
C SER A 165 -6.87 -3.28 -2.43
N ALA A 166 -7.78 -4.02 -1.80
CA ALA A 166 -9.10 -3.50 -1.43
C ALA A 166 -9.00 -2.35 -0.40
N MET A 167 -8.10 -2.44 0.58
CA MET A 167 -7.80 -1.34 1.50
C MET A 167 -7.19 -0.14 0.74
N ALA A 168 -6.22 -0.37 -0.14
CA ALA A 168 -5.62 0.67 -0.97
C ALA A 168 -6.63 1.36 -1.90
N ARG A 169 -7.57 0.62 -2.51
CA ARG A 169 -8.69 1.17 -3.30
C ARG A 169 -9.56 2.10 -2.44
N SER A 170 -9.85 1.68 -1.21
CA SER A 170 -10.60 2.50 -0.27
C SER A 170 -9.86 3.80 0.08
N TRP A 171 -8.53 3.74 0.24
CA TRP A 171 -7.73 4.94 0.48
C TRP A 171 -7.56 5.84 -0.74
N GLU A 172 -7.51 5.28 -1.96
CA GLU A 172 -7.58 6.08 -3.17
C GLU A 172 -8.86 6.92 -3.23
N GLU A 173 -9.98 6.34 -2.81
CA GLU A 173 -11.31 6.98 -2.82
C GLU A 173 -11.47 7.97 -1.67
N ARG A 174 -11.10 7.58 -0.44
CA ARG A 174 -11.31 8.38 0.77
C ARG A 174 -10.25 9.44 1.01
N PHE A 175 -9.03 9.21 0.53
CA PHE A 175 -7.88 10.06 0.84
C PHE A 175 -7.14 10.57 -0.38
N GLY A 176 -7.55 10.18 -1.59
CA GLY A 176 -6.77 10.42 -2.79
C GLY A 176 -5.37 9.82 -2.68
N ALA A 177 -5.24 8.68 -1.99
CA ALA A 177 -3.96 8.01 -1.86
C ALA A 177 -3.47 7.53 -3.24
N ARG A 178 -2.17 7.44 -3.46
CA ARG A 178 -1.58 6.82 -4.67
C ARG A 178 -0.35 6.03 -4.28
N ILE A 179 -0.30 4.76 -4.67
CA ILE A 179 0.93 3.96 -4.55
C ILE A 179 1.96 4.55 -5.52
N LEU A 180 3.14 4.89 -4.99
CA LEU A 180 4.22 5.51 -5.74
C LEU A 180 5.40 4.57 -5.92
N ARG A 181 5.76 3.84 -4.87
CA ARG A 181 6.93 2.97 -4.85
C ARG A 181 6.63 1.65 -4.17
N LEU A 182 7.14 0.56 -4.75
CA LEU A 182 7.23 -0.75 -4.11
C LEU A 182 8.69 -1.19 -4.04
N GLY A 183 9.04 -1.82 -2.93
CA GLY A 183 10.25 -2.63 -2.79
C GLY A 183 9.92 -4.05 -2.32
N PRO A 184 10.93 -4.85 -1.97
CA PRO A 184 10.76 -6.23 -1.53
C PRO A 184 9.78 -6.38 -0.38
N ASP A 185 9.83 -5.44 0.58
CA ASP A 185 9.08 -5.37 1.82
C ASP A 185 8.56 -3.95 2.10
N ARG A 186 8.66 -3.02 1.13
CA ARG A 186 8.38 -1.59 1.32
C ARG A 186 7.26 -1.11 0.41
N LEU A 187 6.42 -0.20 0.91
CA LEU A 187 5.37 0.45 0.13
C LEU A 187 5.28 1.94 0.51
N ASP A 188 5.44 2.82 -0.48
CA ASP A 188 5.24 4.27 -0.30
C ASP A 188 4.03 4.79 -1.07
N MET A 189 3.24 5.62 -0.39
CA MET A 189 2.05 6.27 -0.94
C MET A 189 2.12 7.78 -0.75
N SER A 190 1.63 8.54 -1.73
CA SER A 190 1.20 9.92 -1.49
C SER A 190 -0.24 9.96 -1.02
N VAL A 191 -0.61 11.01 -0.29
CA VAL A 191 -1.93 11.21 0.31
C VAL A 191 -2.40 12.63 0.03
N ALA A 192 -3.57 12.76 -0.60
CA ALA A 192 -4.11 14.04 -0.99
C ALA A 192 -5.01 14.69 0.07
N ALA A 193 -5.59 13.87 0.96
CA ALA A 193 -6.44 14.31 2.06
C ALA A 193 -5.95 13.75 3.40
N PRO A 194 -4.77 14.14 3.89
CA PRO A 194 -4.23 13.57 5.13
C PRO A 194 -5.08 13.94 6.34
N PRO A 195 -5.12 13.09 7.39
CA PRO A 195 -5.93 13.36 8.57
C PRO A 195 -5.45 14.61 9.30
N GLN A 196 -6.38 15.48 9.70
CA GLN A 196 -6.05 16.80 10.27
C GLN A 196 -6.29 16.88 11.77
N THR A 197 -7.25 16.12 12.30
CA THR A 197 -7.57 16.10 13.74
C THR A 197 -6.96 14.87 14.41
N THR A 198 -6.84 14.92 15.74
CA THR A 198 -6.34 13.80 16.54
C THR A 198 -7.19 12.55 16.36
N GLU A 199 -8.52 12.71 16.40
CA GLU A 199 -9.49 11.61 16.31
C GLU A 199 -9.47 11.00 14.91
N HIS A 200 -9.38 11.83 13.88
CA HIS A 200 -9.29 11.34 12.50
C HIS A 200 -7.96 10.62 12.25
N ALA A 201 -6.86 11.16 12.77
CA ALA A 201 -5.56 10.52 12.67
C ALA A 201 -5.51 9.19 13.43
N ALA A 202 -6.15 9.08 14.60
CA ALA A 202 -6.28 7.82 15.33
C ALA A 202 -7.04 6.76 14.51
N ALA A 203 -8.15 7.14 13.89
CA ALA A 203 -8.90 6.21 13.03
C ALA A 203 -8.09 5.75 11.81
N VAL A 204 -7.34 6.63 11.17
CA VAL A 204 -6.44 6.25 10.05
C VAL A 204 -5.28 5.38 10.55
N ALA A 205 -4.71 5.69 11.71
CA ALA A 205 -3.66 4.90 12.33
C ALA A 205 -4.12 3.47 12.67
N ALA A 206 -5.37 3.29 13.09
CA ALA A 206 -5.96 1.97 13.29
C ALA A 206 -6.02 1.16 11.99
N GLU A 207 -6.39 1.78 10.86
CA GLU A 207 -6.34 1.12 9.56
C GLU A 207 -4.90 0.75 9.16
N HIS A 208 -3.93 1.63 9.45
CA HIS A 208 -2.52 1.37 9.16
C HIS A 208 -1.96 0.23 10.01
N TRP A 209 -2.36 0.14 11.29
CA TRP A 209 -2.02 -0.99 12.15
C TRP A 209 -2.52 -2.31 11.57
N THR A 210 -3.77 -2.34 11.09
CA THR A 210 -4.32 -3.50 10.38
C THR A 210 -3.57 -3.80 9.08
N PHE A 211 -3.12 -2.79 8.36
CA PHE A 211 -2.43 -2.97 7.08
C PHE A 211 -0.97 -3.43 7.25
N CYS A 212 -0.29 -2.90 8.26
CA CYS A 212 1.14 -2.99 8.49
C CYS A 212 1.43 -2.78 10.00
N PRO A 213 1.25 -3.82 10.83
CA PRO A 213 1.42 -3.70 12.28
C PRO A 213 2.87 -3.40 12.67
N ASP A 214 3.85 -3.97 11.96
CA ASP A 214 5.30 -3.80 12.24
C ASP A 214 5.72 -2.34 12.29
N ARG A 215 5.21 -1.53 11.35
CA ARG A 215 5.47 -0.08 11.30
C ARG A 215 5.15 0.62 12.63
N ILE A 216 4.14 0.15 13.34
CA ILE A 216 3.71 0.77 14.60
C ILE A 216 4.44 0.12 15.78
N LEU A 217 4.46 -1.20 15.82
CA LEU A 217 5.03 -1.98 16.93
C LEU A 217 6.53 -1.77 17.10
N GLN A 218 7.27 -1.67 16.00
CA GLN A 218 8.73 -1.58 16.02
C GLN A 218 9.26 -0.15 16.13
N GLU A 219 8.41 0.87 15.92
CA GLU A 219 8.85 2.27 15.94
C GLU A 219 8.14 3.13 16.99
N THR A 220 6.81 3.22 16.91
CA THR A 220 6.03 4.17 17.73
C THR A 220 5.43 3.55 18.99
N GLY A 221 5.26 2.23 19.01
CA GLY A 221 4.73 1.45 20.13
C GLY A 221 3.21 1.46 20.31
N SER A 222 2.47 2.44 19.77
CA SER A 222 1.00 2.48 19.87
C SER A 222 0.32 3.22 18.71
N ILE A 223 -0.97 2.91 18.50
CA ILE A 223 -1.83 3.58 17.52
C ILE A 223 -1.87 5.09 17.78
N SER A 224 -2.01 5.51 19.04
CA SER A 224 -2.05 6.94 19.40
C SER A 224 -0.74 7.69 19.09
N ALA A 225 0.42 7.08 19.34
CA ALA A 225 1.72 7.67 19.03
C ALA A 225 1.91 7.79 17.52
N TYR A 226 1.58 6.74 16.77
CA TYR A 226 1.63 6.76 15.31
C TYR A 226 0.63 7.76 14.70
N ALA A 227 -0.57 7.89 15.27
CA ALA A 227 -1.56 8.88 14.87
C ALA A 227 -1.02 10.32 14.94
N ALA A 228 -0.27 10.63 16.00
CA ALA A 228 0.38 11.93 16.14
C ALA A 228 1.43 12.18 15.03
N GLU A 229 2.17 11.13 14.63
CA GLU A 229 3.15 11.19 13.55
C GLU A 229 2.49 11.49 12.19
N ILE A 230 1.44 10.75 11.81
CA ILE A 230 0.85 10.83 10.46
C ILE A 230 -0.08 12.03 10.25
N ARG A 231 -0.47 12.73 11.33
CA ARG A 231 -1.36 13.89 11.25
C ARG A 231 -0.76 14.98 10.34
N GLY A 232 -1.49 15.32 9.28
CA GLY A 232 -1.10 16.30 8.27
C GLY A 232 -0.03 15.82 7.28
N ARG A 233 0.51 14.59 7.41
CA ARG A 233 1.54 14.07 6.50
C ARG A 233 0.96 13.64 5.16
N ARG A 234 1.59 14.09 4.07
CA ARG A 234 1.16 13.82 2.68
C ARG A 234 1.76 12.54 2.10
N THR A 235 2.46 11.76 2.93
CA THR A 235 3.13 10.52 2.56
C THR A 235 2.87 9.50 3.64
N TRP A 236 2.53 8.29 3.24
CA TRP A 236 2.52 7.10 4.09
C TRP A 236 3.56 6.13 3.58
N SER A 237 4.34 5.57 4.49
CA SER A 237 5.40 4.61 4.20
C SER A 237 5.21 3.41 5.12
N PHE A 238 5.22 2.23 4.53
CA PHE A 238 4.98 0.96 5.20
C PHE A 238 6.12 -0.01 4.94
N TRP A 239 6.32 -0.89 5.92
CA TRP A 239 7.31 -1.95 5.83
C TRP A 239 6.96 -3.13 6.71
N TRP A 240 7.32 -4.32 6.27
CA TRP A 240 7.03 -5.57 6.97
C TRP A 240 8.34 -6.33 7.18
N ASP A 241 8.48 -7.01 8.31
CA ASP A 241 9.60 -7.91 8.61
C ASP A 241 9.22 -9.37 8.31
#